data_AF-A0A6P2HF88-F1
#
_entry.id   AF-A0A6P2HF88-F1
#
_cell.length_a   1.000
_cell.length_b   1.000
_cell.length_c   1.000
_cell.angle_alpha   90.00
_cell.angle_beta   90.00
_cell.angle_gamma   90.00
#
_symmetry.space_group_name_H-M   'P 1'
#
loop_
_entity.id
_entity.type
_entity.pdbx_description
1 polymer ?
#
loop_
_entity_poly.entity_id
_entity_poly.type
_entity_poly.pdbx_seq_one_letter_code
_entity_poly.pdbx_strand_id
1 'polypeptide(L)'
;MWLPISTAASRTGARYDAVPSTVSRDVRLDGCYLGEAATVTIDVGLSYPGNLQIELIHVTNDAPSPYRDMHGQPLAGLHHVA
;
A
#
# COMPACT_ATOMS: atom_id res chain seq x y z
N MET A 1 7.77 10.42 11.12
CA MET A 1 7.71 9.05 11.66
C MET A 1 6.52 8.36 11.00
N TRP A 2 6.77 7.43 10.08
CA TRP A 2 5.72 6.73 9.34
C TRP A 2 5.06 5.69 10.24
N LEU A 3 3.74 5.52 10.10
CA LEU A 3 2.98 4.61 10.93
C LEU A 3 2.95 3.23 10.25
N PRO A 4 3.14 2.13 11.00
CA PRO A 4 3.08 0.77 10.44
C PRO A 4 1.71 0.48 9.83
N ILE A 5 1.63 -0.54 8.96
CA ILE A 5 0.37 -0.97 8.33
C ILE A 5 -0.75 -1.26 9.35
N SER A 6 -0.40 -1.64 10.57
CA SER A 6 -1.34 -1.80 11.68
C SER A 6 -2.09 -0.51 12.04
N THR A 7 -1.45 0.65 11.98
CA THR A 7 -2.12 1.92 12.28
C THR A 7 -3.06 2.35 11.14
N ALA A 8 -2.65 2.12 9.89
CA ALA A 8 -3.52 2.35 8.74
C ALA A 8 -4.74 1.41 8.78
N ALA A 9 -4.53 0.15 9.18
CA ALA A 9 -5.59 -0.84 9.38
C ALA A 9 -6.58 -0.40 10.46
N SER A 10 -6.12 0.05 11.63
CA SER A 10 -7.02 0.53 12.71
C SER A 10 -7.87 1.72 12.25
N ARG A 11 -7.27 2.68 11.53
CA ARG A 11 -8.01 3.86 11.02
C ARG A 11 -9.05 3.49 9.98
N THR A 12 -8.73 2.56 9.09
CA THR A 12 -9.62 2.13 8.00
C THR A 12 -10.77 1.30 8.56
N GLY A 13 -10.46 0.37 9.47
CA GLY A 13 -11.45 -0.41 10.21
C GLY A 13 -12.48 0.47 10.91
N ALA A 14 -12.05 1.49 11.64
CA ALA A 14 -12.95 2.39 12.35
C ALA A 14 -13.82 3.29 11.44
N ARG A 15 -13.43 3.50 10.18
CA ARG A 15 -14.13 4.43 9.27
C ARG A 15 -15.05 3.73 8.27
N TYR A 16 -14.67 2.53 7.85
CA TYR A 16 -15.30 1.84 6.72
C TYR A 16 -15.64 0.38 7.04
N ASP A 17 -15.56 -0.03 8.31
CA ASP A 17 -15.74 -1.42 8.75
C ASP A 17 -14.85 -2.41 7.95
N ALA A 18 -13.68 -1.92 7.54
CA ALA A 18 -12.75 -2.60 6.65
C ALA A 18 -11.41 -2.83 7.35
N VAL A 19 -11.42 -3.68 8.38
CA VAL A 19 -10.19 -4.23 8.95
C VAL A 19 -9.62 -5.26 7.97
N PRO A 20 -8.31 -5.26 7.68
CA PRO A 20 -7.73 -6.28 6.80
C PRO A 20 -7.99 -7.69 7.32
N SER A 21 -8.64 -8.52 6.51
CA SER A 21 -8.78 -9.95 6.76
C SER A 21 -7.52 -10.72 6.37
N THR A 22 -6.68 -10.12 5.54
CA THR A 22 -5.41 -10.71 5.09
C THR A 22 -4.33 -9.64 5.10
N VAL A 23 -3.16 -10.00 5.62
CA VAL A 23 -1.98 -9.14 5.63
C VAL A 23 -0.78 -9.94 5.13
N SER A 24 -0.14 -9.47 4.07
CA SER A 24 1.13 -10.00 3.58
C SER A 24 2.22 -8.95 3.84
N ARG A 25 3.37 -9.41 4.33
CA ARG A 25 4.50 -8.54 4.70
C ARG A 25 5.67 -8.78 3.78
N ASP A 26 6.47 -7.74 3.57
CA ASP A 26 7.69 -7.80 2.75
C ASP A 26 7.45 -8.41 1.36
N VAL A 27 6.29 -8.10 0.76
CA VAL A 27 5.94 -8.55 -0.58
C VAL A 27 6.86 -7.87 -1.57
N ARG A 28 7.62 -8.67 -2.33
CA ARG A 28 8.48 -8.21 -3.41
C ARG A 28 7.67 -8.14 -4.71
N LEU A 29 7.68 -6.98 -5.35
CA LEU A 29 7.09 -6.74 -6.65
C LEU A 29 8.18 -6.31 -7.63
N ASP A 30 8.43 -7.15 -8.63
CA ASP A 30 9.33 -6.84 -9.74
C ASP A 30 8.51 -6.28 -10.91
N GLY A 31 8.98 -5.19 -11.52
CA GLY A 31 8.26 -4.52 -12.59
C GLY A 31 9.09 -3.47 -13.33
N CYS A 32 8.39 -2.61 -14.06
CA CYS A 32 8.97 -1.51 -14.82
C CYS A 32 8.29 -0.20 -14.41
N TYR A 33 9.08 0.79 -14.00
CA TYR A 33 8.61 2.12 -13.63
C TYR A 33 9.29 3.17 -14.49
N LEU A 34 8.49 3.94 -15.25
CA LEU A 34 8.97 4.96 -16.19
C LEU A 34 10.00 4.43 -17.21
N GLY A 35 9.88 3.16 -17.61
CA GLY A 35 10.77 2.51 -18.57
C GLY A 35 11.96 1.77 -17.94
N GLU A 36 12.19 1.94 -16.64
CA GLU A 36 13.32 1.33 -15.93
C GLU A 36 12.87 0.13 -15.09
N ALA A 37 13.70 -0.91 -15.02
CA ALA A 37 13.44 -2.05 -14.15
C ALA A 37 13.46 -1.61 -12.67
N ALA A 38 12.44 -2.03 -11.92
CA ALA A 38 12.28 -1.66 -10.52
C ALA A 38 11.84 -2.86 -9.68
N THR A 39 12.32 -2.89 -8.45
CA THR A 39 11.85 -3.82 -7.42
C THR A 39 11.33 -3.02 -6.23
N VAL A 40 10.04 -3.15 -5.95
CA VAL A 40 9.40 -2.52 -4.80
C VAL A 40 9.16 -3.59 -3.73
N THR A 41 9.32 -3.21 -2.46
CA THR A 41 8.83 -4.03 -1.35
C THR A 41 7.68 -3.31 -0.64
N ILE A 42 6.62 -4.05 -0.34
CA ILE A 42 5.42 -3.51 0.33
C ILE A 42 4.93 -4.44 1.44
N ASP A 43 4.30 -3.86 2.46
CA ASP A 43 3.28 -4.56 3.23
C ASP A 43 1.93 -4.27 2.58
N VAL A 44 1.07 -5.30 2.49
CA VAL A 44 -0.27 -5.17 1.92
C VAL A 44 -1.32 -5.74 2.86
N GLY A 45 -2.41 -4.99 3.03
CA GLY A 45 -3.59 -5.41 3.79
C GLY A 45 -4.82 -5.38 2.90
N LEU A 46 -5.55 -6.49 2.83
CA LEU A 46 -6.75 -6.62 2.01
C LEU A 46 -7.99 -6.77 2.90
N SER A 47 -9.02 -5.99 2.58
CA SER A 47 -10.36 -6.03 3.18
C SER A 47 -11.42 -6.15 2.11
N TYR A 48 -12.53 -6.80 2.45
CA TYR A 48 -13.63 -7.06 1.52
C TYR A 48 -15.00 -6.67 2.12
N PRO A 49 -15.27 -5.39 2.41
CA PRO A 49 -16.60 -4.97 2.82
C PRO A 49 -17.60 -5.11 1.67
N GLY A 50 -18.49 -6.11 1.75
CA GLY A 50 -19.50 -6.35 0.72
C GLY A 50 -18.86 -6.76 -0.62
N ASN A 51 -19.07 -5.94 -1.66
CA ASN A 51 -18.55 -6.16 -3.01
C ASN A 51 -17.35 -5.26 -3.36
N LEU A 52 -16.78 -4.56 -2.39
CA LEU A 52 -15.61 -3.70 -2.56
C LEU A 52 -14.37 -4.40 -2.00
N GLN A 53 -13.26 -4.41 -2.74
CA GLN A 53 -11.94 -4.68 -2.19
C GLN A 53 -11.28 -3.35 -1.79
N ILE A 54 -10.81 -3.27 -0.56
CA ILE A 54 -9.93 -2.18 -0.10
C ILE A 54 -8.53 -2.75 0.10
N GLU A 55 -7.56 -2.14 -0.56
CA GLU A 55 -6.14 -2.46 -0.44
C GLU A 55 -5.41 -1.34 0.31
N LEU A 56 -4.78 -1.69 1.42
CA LEU A 56 -3.87 -0.82 2.16
C LEU A 56 -2.44 -1.18 1.78
N ILE A 57 -1.74 -0.23 1.15
CA ILE A 57 -0.36 -0.41 0.69
C ILE A 57 0.56 0.42 1.57
N HIS A 58 1.60 -0.21 2.12
CA HIS A 58 2.70 0.46 2.80
C HIS A 58 4.01 0.08 2.11
N VAL A 59 4.62 1.03 1.39
CA VAL A 59 5.92 0.82 0.74
C VAL A 59 7.05 0.80 1.77
N THR A 60 7.93 -0.20 1.71
CA THR A 60 8.95 -0.47 2.73
C THR A 60 10.39 -0.26 2.25
N ASN A 61 10.61 0.03 0.96
CA ASN A 61 11.91 0.42 0.41
C ASN A 61 11.82 1.71 -0.42
N ASP A 62 12.98 2.32 -0.70
CA ASP A 62 13.08 3.59 -1.43
C ASP A 62 13.17 3.44 -2.96
N ALA A 63 12.72 2.31 -3.50
CA ALA A 63 12.73 2.09 -4.94
C ALA A 63 11.82 3.10 -5.67
N PRO A 64 12.26 3.66 -6.81
CA PRO A 64 11.39 4.44 -7.70
C PRO A 64 10.14 3.62 -8.05
N SER A 65 8.98 4.19 -7.76
CA SER A 65 7.70 3.49 -7.88
C SER A 65 6.53 4.46 -7.92
N PRO A 66 5.36 4.04 -8.40
CA PRO A 66 4.16 4.89 -8.40
C PRO A 66 3.66 5.20 -6.98
N TYR A 67 4.18 4.54 -5.95
CA TYR A 67 3.85 4.79 -4.54
C TYR A 67 4.60 5.98 -3.93
N ARG A 68 5.46 6.67 -4.69
CA ARG A 68 6.29 7.77 -4.22
C ARG A 68 6.12 9.03 -5.07
N ASP A 69 6.26 10.19 -4.46
CA ASP A 69 6.23 11.48 -5.15
C ASP A 69 7.56 11.78 -5.87
N MET A 70 7.63 12.95 -6.51
CA MET A 70 8.83 13.40 -7.22
C MET A 70 10.06 13.64 -6.33
N HIS A 71 9.87 13.74 -5.01
CA HIS A 71 10.93 13.86 -4.01
C HIS A 71 11.26 12.52 -3.34
N GLY A 72 10.69 11.43 -3.84
CA GLY A 72 10.85 10.09 -3.29
C GLY A 72 10.11 9.87 -1.98
N GLN A 73 9.22 10.77 -1.54
CA GLN A 73 8.43 10.55 -0.33
C GLN A 73 7.25 9.61 -0.63
N PRO A 74 6.93 8.66 0.28
CA PRO A 74 5.74 7.84 0.16
C PRO A 74 4.46 8.68 0.02
N LEU A 75 3.62 8.32 -0.94
CA LEU A 75 2.29 8.90 -1.10
C LEU A 75 1.33 8.31 -0.07
N ALA A 76 0.42 9.13 0.45
CA ALA A 76 -0.63 8.71 1.37
C ALA A 76 -2.00 9.19 0.85
N GLY A 77 -2.95 8.26 0.74
CA GLY A 77 -4.29 8.53 0.23
C GLY A 77 -4.76 7.48 -0.77
N LEU A 78 -5.81 7.81 -1.53
CA LEU A 78 -6.26 6.97 -2.63
C LEU A 78 -5.18 6.96 -3.72
N HIS A 79 -4.62 5.78 -3.99
CA HIS A 79 -3.56 5.61 -4.98
C HIS A 79 -4.12 5.31 -6.38
N HIS A 80 -5.04 4.35 -6.50
CA HIS A 80 -5.72 4.01 -7.75
C HIS A 80 -7.10 3.39 -7.49
N VAL A 81 -7.87 3.19 -8.58
CA VAL A 81 -9.10 2.39 -8.64
C VAL A 81 -8.94 1.43 -9.82
N ALA A 82 -9.28 0.16 -9.64
CA ALA A 82 -9.13 -0.91 -10.62
C ALA A 82 -10.42 -1.74 -10.74
#